data_AF-A0A1B9N2X7-F1
#
_entry.id   AF-A0A1B9N2X7-F1
#
_cell.length_a   1.000
_cell.length_b   1.000
_cell.length_c   1.000
_cell.angle_alpha   90.00
_cell.angle_beta   90.00
_cell.angle_gamma   90.00
#
_symmetry.space_group_name_H-M   'P 1'
#
loop_
_entity.id
_entity.type
_entity.pdbx_description
1 polymer ?
#
loop_
_entity_poly.entity_id
_entity_poly.type
_entity_poly.pdbx_seq_one_letter_code
_entity_poly.pdbx_strand_id
1 'polypeptide(L)'
;MLVSNESKDTNTILDKLKWCLALVLIAFVVWGNFYFAEPNDIYQPNTIVRIIAVVVISLLTLLIAITTNKGKSFLLFLQESRKELRKVVWPTRKETAQTTLLVAAITLIVGLALWGMDSVFRSIIFYLTLIGR
;
A
#
# COMPACT_ATOMS: atom_id res chain seq x y z
N MET A 1 16.01 -37.34 33.16
CA MET A 1 15.92 -36.17 32.27
C MET A 1 14.96 -36.49 31.13
N LEU A 2 13.66 -36.22 31.29
CA LEU A 2 12.66 -36.29 30.21
C LEU A 2 11.66 -35.17 30.46
N VAL A 3 12.11 -33.92 30.30
CA VAL A 3 11.27 -32.76 30.52
C VAL A 3 11.21 -31.91 29.25
N SER A 4 10.00 -31.90 28.68
CA SER A 4 9.35 -30.85 27.88
C SER A 4 9.94 -30.46 26.51
N ASN A 5 9.71 -31.28 25.48
CA ASN A 5 9.82 -30.81 24.09
C ASN A 5 8.57 -31.01 23.21
N GLU A 6 7.44 -31.45 23.76
CA GLU A 6 6.26 -31.80 22.93
C GLU A 6 5.24 -30.67 22.69
N SER A 7 5.31 -29.53 23.40
CA SER A 7 4.29 -28.47 23.30
C SER A 7 4.67 -27.22 22.50
N LYS A 8 5.92 -27.11 22.02
CA LYS A 8 6.41 -25.94 21.26
C LYS A 8 6.17 -26.03 19.74
N ASP A 9 5.98 -27.23 19.19
CA ASP A 9 5.93 -27.43 17.74
C ASP A 9 4.52 -27.34 17.14
N THR A 10 3.48 -27.71 17.88
CA THR A 10 2.09 -27.69 17.38
C THR A 10 1.63 -26.29 16.99
N ASN A 11 1.92 -25.27 17.82
CA ASN A 11 1.54 -23.88 17.52
C ASN A 11 2.31 -23.31 16.31
N THR A 12 3.57 -23.70 16.14
CA THR A 12 4.42 -23.23 15.04
C THR A 12 4.02 -23.85 13.70
N ILE A 13 3.69 -25.15 13.68
CA ILE A 13 3.20 -25.86 12.49
C ILE A 13 1.81 -25.35 12.09
N LEU A 14 0.91 -25.15 13.05
CA LEU A 14 -0.43 -24.59 12.80
C LEU A 14 -0.36 -23.17 12.24
N ASP A 15 0.54 -22.32 12.75
CA ASP A 15 0.75 -20.98 12.20
C ASP A 15 1.32 -21.02 10.77
N LYS A 16 2.28 -21.92 10.48
CA LYS A 16 2.80 -22.13 9.11
C LYS A 16 1.69 -22.61 8.15
N LEU A 17 0.83 -23.51 8.62
CA LEU A 17 -0.29 -24.01 7.83
C LEU A 17 -1.31 -22.90 7.52
N LYS A 18 -1.64 -22.05 8.50
CA LYS A 18 -2.53 -20.88 8.30
C LYS A 18 -1.94 -19.89 7.28
N TRP A 19 -0.63 -19.66 7.32
CA TRP A 19 0.05 -18.82 6.33
C TRP A 19 0.04 -19.43 4.93
N CYS A 20 0.23 -20.75 4.82
CA CYS A 20 0.11 -21.45 3.55
C CYS A 20 -1.32 -21.31 2.98
N LEU A 21 -2.33 -21.52 3.82
CA LEU A 21 -3.74 -21.37 3.44
C LEU A 21 -4.07 -19.93 3.01
N ALA A 22 -3.54 -18.92 3.70
CA ALA A 22 -3.70 -17.52 3.30
C ALA A 22 -3.07 -17.24 1.93
N LEU A 23 -1.88 -17.77 1.65
CA LEU A 23 -1.22 -17.65 0.33
C LEU A 23 -2.05 -18.27 -0.79
N VAL A 24 -2.60 -19.47 -0.54
CA VAL A 24 -3.48 -20.16 -1.49
C VAL A 24 -4.75 -19.35 -1.76
N LEU A 25 -5.37 -18.78 -0.72
CA LEU A 25 -6.54 -17.92 -0.90
C LEU A 25 -6.24 -16.67 -1.72
N ILE A 26 -5.09 -16.02 -1.49
CA ILE A 26 -4.66 -14.84 -2.27
C ILE A 26 -4.45 -15.23 -3.74
N ALA A 27 -3.75 -16.34 -4.00
CA ALA A 27 -3.54 -16.84 -5.35
C ALA A 27 -4.88 -17.14 -6.04
N PHE A 28 -5.84 -17.71 -5.32
CA PHE A 28 -7.18 -17.99 -5.83
C PHE A 28 -7.97 -16.72 -6.17
N VAL A 29 -7.88 -15.67 -5.34
CA VAL A 29 -8.49 -14.36 -5.64
C VAL A 29 -7.92 -13.76 -6.91
N VAL A 30 -6.59 -13.77 -7.03
CA VAL A 30 -5.89 -13.20 -8.17
C VAL A 30 -6.23 -13.99 -9.44
N TRP A 31 -6.14 -15.32 -9.38
CA TRP A 31 -6.46 -16.20 -10.50
C TRP A 31 -7.93 -16.09 -10.92
N GLY A 32 -8.85 -16.09 -9.95
CA GLY A 32 -10.27 -15.84 -10.21
C GLY A 32 -10.49 -14.48 -10.87
N ASN A 33 -9.83 -13.42 -10.39
CA ASN A 33 -9.95 -12.10 -11.01
C ASN A 33 -9.43 -12.09 -12.46
N PHE A 34 -8.33 -12.79 -12.76
CA PHE A 34 -7.81 -12.91 -14.14
C PHE A 34 -8.75 -13.71 -15.04
N TYR A 35 -9.24 -14.86 -14.59
CA TYR A 35 -10.13 -15.73 -15.38
C TYR A 35 -11.49 -15.07 -15.67
N PHE A 36 -12.03 -14.32 -14.71
CA PHE A 36 -13.29 -13.57 -14.86
C PHE A 36 -13.08 -12.12 -15.35
N ALA A 37 -11.89 -11.78 -15.87
CA ALA A 37 -11.62 -10.47 -16.48
C ALA A 37 -11.91 -10.42 -17.98
N GLU A 38 -11.83 -11.56 -18.69
CA GLU A 38 -12.14 -11.62 -20.11
C GLU A 38 -13.65 -11.73 -20.34
N PRO A 39 -14.22 -10.98 -21.32
CA PRO A 39 -15.60 -11.16 -21.74
C PRO A 39 -15.73 -12.52 -22.42
N ASN A 40 -16.26 -13.51 -21.71
CA ASN A 40 -16.63 -14.79 -22.30
C ASN A 40 -18.15 -14.83 -22.56
N ASP A 41 -18.57 -15.37 -23.70
CA ASP A 41 -19.98 -15.44 -24.12
C ASP A 41 -20.89 -16.23 -23.14
N ILE A 42 -20.29 -16.98 -22.21
CA ILE A 42 -20.98 -17.89 -21.28
C ILE A 42 -21.42 -17.17 -20.00
N TYR A 43 -20.75 -16.07 -19.60
CA TYR A 43 -21.09 -15.31 -18.41
C TYR A 43 -20.93 -13.81 -18.70
N GLN A 44 -22.01 -13.08 -18.97
CA GLN A 44 -22.00 -11.62 -18.87
C GLN A 44 -21.84 -11.24 -17.38
N PRO A 45 -20.65 -10.85 -16.90
CA PRO A 45 -20.45 -10.68 -15.47
C PRO A 45 -20.86 -9.26 -15.11
N ASN A 46 -21.90 -9.12 -14.28
CA ASN A 46 -22.13 -7.86 -13.58
C ASN A 46 -20.87 -7.54 -12.75
N THR A 47 -20.19 -6.44 -13.07
CA THR A 47 -18.96 -5.96 -12.41
C THR A 47 -19.05 -6.00 -10.88
N ILE A 48 -20.26 -5.79 -10.36
CA ILE A 48 -20.60 -5.81 -8.93
C ILE A 48 -20.33 -7.18 -8.29
N VAL A 49 -20.69 -8.30 -8.94
CA VAL A 49 -20.55 -9.65 -8.34
C VAL A 49 -19.07 -10.01 -8.18
N ARG A 50 -18.22 -9.66 -9.15
CA ARG A 50 -16.76 -9.87 -9.06
C ARG A 50 -16.16 -9.08 -7.91
N ILE A 51 -16.55 -7.81 -7.76
CA ILE A 51 -16.07 -6.96 -6.66
C ILE A 51 -16.48 -7.56 -5.31
N ILE A 52 -17.72 -7.99 -5.16
CA ILE A 52 -18.20 -8.61 -3.92
C ILE A 52 -17.42 -9.89 -3.61
N ALA A 53 -17.23 -10.79 -4.59
CA ALA A 53 -16.49 -12.04 -4.39
C ALA A 53 -15.03 -11.79 -3.96
N VAL A 54 -14.33 -10.86 -4.62
CA VAL A 54 -12.95 -10.48 -4.27
C VAL A 54 -12.89 -9.89 -2.86
N VAL A 55 -13.82 -8.99 -2.52
CA VAL A 55 -13.88 -8.35 -1.20
C VAL A 55 -14.13 -9.38 -0.10
N VAL A 56 -15.06 -10.31 -0.30
CA VAL A 56 -15.38 -11.35 0.70
C VAL A 56 -14.18 -12.27 0.94
N ILE A 57 -13.52 -12.75 -0.11
CA ILE A 57 -12.36 -13.65 0.04
C ILE A 57 -11.15 -12.90 0.62
N SER A 58 -10.95 -11.63 0.25
CA SER A 58 -9.92 -10.78 0.85
C SER A 58 -10.16 -10.59 2.35
N LEU A 59 -11.40 -10.33 2.76
CA LEU A 59 -11.79 -10.22 4.18
C LEU A 59 -11.52 -11.52 4.94
N LEU A 60 -11.91 -12.67 4.40
CA LEU A 60 -11.66 -13.99 5.00
C LEU A 60 -10.17 -14.25 5.20
N THR A 61 -9.36 -13.95 4.17
CA THR A 61 -7.90 -14.07 4.24
C THR A 61 -7.32 -13.20 5.36
N LEU A 62 -7.81 -11.97 5.48
CA LEU A 62 -7.38 -11.01 6.49
C LEU A 62 -7.75 -11.47 7.91
N LEU A 63 -8.95 -12.02 8.09
CA LEU A 63 -9.38 -12.61 9.37
C LEU A 63 -8.48 -13.78 9.77
N ILE A 64 -8.16 -14.68 8.85
CA ILE A 64 -7.23 -15.81 9.11
C ILE A 64 -5.84 -15.29 9.48
N ALA A 65 -5.33 -14.28 8.76
CA ALA A 65 -4.03 -13.68 9.03
C ALA A 65 -3.95 -13.03 10.42
N ILE A 66 -5.00 -12.31 10.85
CA ILE A 66 -5.04 -11.67 12.18
C ILE A 66 -5.06 -12.70 13.32
N THR A 67 -5.71 -13.85 13.14
CA THR A 67 -5.76 -14.90 14.18
C THR A 67 -4.43 -15.65 14.37
N THR A 68 -3.45 -15.43 13.51
CA THR A 68 -2.12 -16.05 13.56
C THR A 68 -1.23 -15.35 14.60
N ASN A 69 -0.25 -16.03 15.20
CA ASN A 69 0.62 -15.46 16.23
C ASN A 69 1.38 -14.20 15.77
N LYS A 70 1.77 -14.15 14.48
CA LYS A 70 2.33 -12.95 13.83
C LYS A 70 1.33 -11.79 13.77
N GLY A 71 0.05 -12.08 13.52
CA GLY A 71 -1.04 -11.09 13.50
C GLY A 71 -1.27 -10.46 14.88
N LYS A 72 -1.32 -11.29 15.93
CA LYS A 72 -1.44 -10.79 17.32
C LYS A 72 -0.24 -9.94 17.74
N SER A 73 0.97 -10.37 17.39
CA SER A 73 2.20 -9.61 17.66
C SER A 73 2.20 -8.25 16.95
N PHE A 74 1.71 -8.20 15.72
CA PHE A 74 1.55 -6.94 14.98
C PHE A 74 0.52 -6.00 15.62
N LEU A 75 -0.59 -6.53 16.14
CA LEU A 75 -1.57 -5.73 16.87
C LEU A 75 -0.99 -5.14 18.16
N LEU A 76 -0.18 -5.91 18.90
CA LEU A 76 0.55 -5.41 20.07
C LEU A 76 1.54 -4.31 19.68
N PHE A 77 2.29 -4.51 18.61
CA PHE A 77 3.20 -3.48 18.07
C PHE A 77 2.46 -2.19 17.69
N LEU A 78 1.27 -2.27 17.09
CA LEU A 78 0.44 -1.09 16.80
C LEU A 78 0.01 -0.37 18.08
N GLN A 79 -0.35 -1.11 19.13
CA GLN A 79 -0.72 -0.52 20.42
C GLN A 79 0.48 0.17 21.09
N GLU A 80 1.67 -0.43 21.01
CA GLU A 80 2.93 0.15 21.50
C GLU A 80 3.34 1.39 20.68
N SER A 81 3.24 1.32 19.35
CA SER A 81 3.49 2.45 18.46
C SER A 81 2.56 3.63 18.78
N ARG A 82 1.28 3.40 19.09
CA ARG A 82 0.36 4.46 19.56
C ARG A 82 0.76 5.07 20.91
N LYS A 83 1.43 4.33 21.79
CA LYS A 83 1.99 4.87 23.04
C LYS A 83 3.20 5.76 22.76
N GLU A 84 4.06 5.37 21.81
CA GLU A 84 5.22 6.16 21.40
C GLU A 84 4.84 7.42 20.61
N LEU A 85 3.83 7.33 19.73
CA LEU A 85 3.30 8.49 18.99
C LEU A 85 2.75 9.58 19.91
N ARG A 86 2.32 9.24 21.13
CA ARG A 86 1.92 10.23 22.14
C ARG A 86 3.09 10.95 22.80
N LYS A 87 4.31 10.42 22.70
CA LYS A 87 5.54 11.09 23.13
C LYS A 87 6.09 12.04 22.07
N VAL A 88 5.56 11.98 20.84
CA VAL A 88 5.87 12.94 19.80
C VAL A 88 5.21 14.26 20.19
N VAL A 89 6.01 15.15 20.78
CA VAL A 89 5.64 16.53 20.99
C VAL A 89 5.59 17.16 19.60
N TRP A 90 4.39 17.25 19.03
CA TRP A 90 4.22 17.91 17.75
C TRP A 90 4.59 19.38 17.92
N PRO A 91 5.48 19.91 17.06
CA PRO A 91 5.89 21.29 17.12
C PRO A 91 4.68 22.20 17.00
N THR A 92 4.79 23.40 17.59
CA THR A 92 3.65 24.33 17.63
C THR A 92 3.25 24.75 16.21
N ARG A 93 1.97 25.08 16.00
CA ARG A 93 1.44 25.45 14.66
C ARG A 93 2.21 26.62 14.04
N LYS A 94 2.79 27.50 14.86
CA LYS A 94 3.56 28.65 14.41
C LYS A 94 4.90 28.23 13.80
N GLU A 95 5.63 27.32 14.44
CA GLU A 95 6.91 26.80 13.94
C GLU A 95 6.70 25.95 12.68
N THR A 96 5.65 25.11 12.69
CA THR A 96 5.30 24.30 11.51
C THR A 96 5.00 25.22 10.32
N ALA A 97 4.11 26.19 10.48
CA ALA A 97 3.73 27.09 9.40
C ALA A 97 4.90 27.93 8.87
N GLN A 98 5.84 28.33 9.72
CA GLN A 98 7.03 29.08 9.29
C GLN A 98 7.90 28.24 8.36
N THR A 99 8.15 26.98 8.72
CA THR A 99 8.94 26.07 7.86
C THR A 99 8.20 25.73 6.58
N THR A 100 6.87 25.48 6.62
CA THR A 100 6.10 25.20 5.40
C THR A 100 6.04 26.40 4.46
N LEU A 101 5.88 27.62 4.99
CA LEU A 101 5.88 28.85 4.19
C LEU A 101 7.25 29.12 3.58
N LEU A 102 8.33 28.87 4.31
CA LEU A 102 9.69 28.97 3.79
C LEU A 102 9.90 28.00 2.62
N VAL A 103 9.55 26.73 2.80
CA VAL A 103 9.66 25.72 1.74
C VAL A 103 8.77 26.09 0.55
N ALA A 104 7.54 26.54 0.79
CA ALA A 104 6.62 26.98 -0.26
C ALA A 104 7.17 28.18 -1.06
N ALA A 105 7.82 29.14 -0.40
CA ALA A 105 8.46 30.25 -1.08
C ALA A 105 9.62 29.78 -1.98
N ILE A 106 10.47 28.89 -1.46
CA ILE A 106 11.61 28.33 -2.21
C ILE A 106 11.11 27.53 -3.42
N THR A 107 10.11 26.66 -3.25
CA THR A 107 9.57 25.86 -4.35
C THR A 107 8.87 26.71 -5.40
N LEU A 108 8.22 27.82 -5.01
CA LEU A 108 7.62 28.78 -5.94
C LEU A 108 8.70 29.46 -6.79
N ILE A 109 9.80 29.92 -6.17
CA ILE A 109 10.93 30.53 -6.89
C ILE A 109 11.54 29.53 -7.89
N VAL A 110 11.84 28.31 -7.43
CA VAL A 110 12.43 27.26 -8.28
C VAL A 110 11.46 26.88 -9.41
N GLY A 111 10.16 26.73 -9.11
CA GLY A 111 9.13 26.42 -10.10
C GLY A 111 9.01 27.50 -11.18
N LEU A 112 9.05 28.78 -10.80
CA LEU A 112 9.07 29.90 -11.75
C LEU A 112 10.36 29.93 -12.58
N ALA A 113 11.51 29.67 -11.96
CA ALA A 113 12.79 29.63 -12.68
C ALA A 113 12.83 28.51 -13.72
N LEU A 114 12.38 27.30 -13.36
CA LEU A 114 12.24 26.17 -14.30
C LEU A 114 11.25 26.52 -15.41
N TRP A 115 10.06 27.00 -15.06
CA TRP A 115 9.06 27.39 -16.06
C TRP A 115 9.58 28.41 -17.08
N GLY A 116 10.33 29.42 -16.62
CA GLY A 116 10.99 30.39 -17.51
C GLY A 116 12.00 29.73 -18.46
N MET A 117 12.85 28.86 -17.93
CA MET A 117 13.83 28.11 -18.72
C MET A 117 13.18 27.17 -19.73
N ASP A 118 12.16 26.41 -19.32
CA ASP A 118 11.36 25.53 -20.18
C ASP A 118 10.68 26.31 -21.31
N SER A 119 10.19 27.52 -21.04
CA SER A 119 9.59 28.40 -22.05
C SER A 119 10.62 28.82 -23.12
N VAL A 120 11.84 29.16 -22.69
CA VAL A 120 12.93 29.51 -23.61
C VAL A 120 13.33 28.32 -24.47
N PHE A 121 13.54 27.14 -23.88
CA PHE A 121 13.85 25.94 -24.66
C PHE A 121 12.76 25.58 -25.66
N ARG A 122 11.49 25.68 -25.26
CA ARG A 122 10.35 25.46 -26.16
C ARG A 122 10.37 26.43 -27.34
N SER A 123 10.66 27.70 -27.10
CA SER A 123 10.74 28.72 -28.15
C SER A 123 11.88 28.43 -29.13
N ILE A 124 13.06 28.03 -28.64
CA ILE A 124 14.22 27.67 -29.47
C ILE A 124 13.90 26.44 -30.34
N ILE A 125 13.33 25.39 -29.75
CA ILE A 125 12.94 24.18 -30.49
C ILE A 125 11.89 24.51 -31.55
N PHE A 126 10.91 25.35 -31.22
CA PHE A 126 9.89 25.81 -32.18
C PHE A 126 10.54 26.53 -33.37
N TYR A 127 11.46 27.45 -33.11
CA TYR A 127 12.18 28.18 -34.17
C TYR A 127 13.02 27.25 -35.04
N LEU A 128 13.76 26.30 -34.43
CA LEU A 128 14.54 25.29 -35.15
C LEU A 128 13.68 24.31 -35.96
N THR A 129 12.47 24.02 -35.50
CA THR A 129 11.54 23.18 -36.26
C THR A 129 10.90 23.97 -37.40
N LEU A 130 10.64 25.26 -37.20
CA LEU A 130 10.05 26.15 -38.21
C LEU A 130 11.01 26.42 -39.37
N ILE A 131 12.32 26.48 -39.13
CA ILE A 131 13.34 26.68 -40.19
C ILE A 131 13.59 25.38 -41.00
N GLY A 132 13.31 24.21 -40.43
CA GLY A 132 13.48 22.91 -41.08
C GLY A 132 12.31 22.44 -41.95
N ARG A 133 11.22 23.20 -41.99
CA ARG A 133 10.03 22.97 -42.83
C ARG A 133 9.88 24.08 -43.85
#